data_AF-A0AAN5VQ51-F1
#
_entry.id   AF-A0AAN5VQ51-F1
#
_cell.length_a   1.000
_cell.length_b   1.000
_cell.length_c   1.000
_cell.angle_alpha   90.00
_cell.angle_beta   90.00
_cell.angle_gamma   90.00
#
_symmetry.space_group_name_H-M   'P 1'
#
loop_
_entity.id
_entity.type
_entity.pdbx_description
1 polymer ?
#
loop_
_entity_poly.entity_id
_entity_poly.type
_entity_poly.pdbx_seq_one_letter_code
_entity_poly.pdbx_strand_id
1 'polypeptide(L)'
;MKENKLEELVLWFNKTYGANIEISDLGNIFKANLLICFMENQTEEMCIEALKESGDSIKYIKDKEKYIKMFNIKFIQEPNTMKEVIAIQIEGEWRYTIGKFWNLTKTELTKEYENILKKLSHDGLKLKEQSFQTNEMCMYAVKENGLALKDVEIQTPEICIKAVSNNGAVLKHVKWNECNFTNQQRYILYLEAVRNFGKALKYINVNDLKHYLSEQEIYNIYKEAVKENGHSLRFIENQTEELCIEAIKENSDAFKYVKNRTLKICMEIVKISGKKLKYIKSQTEEICKEAVKQNGLALEFVKEQTEEICLIAVRQNGLALEFVKEQTQEICIEAIRQDKESLKYIREKTQEVFAELAKQIEIELCIKNILKYNNLA
;
A
#
# COMPACT_ATOMS: atom_id res chain seq x y z
N MET A 1 3.64 25.10 52.07
CA MET A 1 5.07 24.89 51.70
C MET A 1 5.84 26.18 51.97
N LYS A 2 7.01 26.13 52.64
CA LYS A 2 7.92 27.27 52.72
C LYS A 2 8.49 27.52 51.31
N GLU A 3 8.46 28.77 50.84
CA GLU A 3 8.88 29.20 49.49
C GLU A 3 10.24 28.62 49.04
N ASN A 4 11.15 28.39 49.99
CA ASN A 4 12.51 27.89 49.75
C ASN A 4 12.63 26.59 48.93
N LYS A 5 11.66 25.65 48.96
CA LYS A 5 11.79 24.38 48.21
C LYS A 5 11.39 24.51 46.73
N LEU A 6 10.54 25.47 46.38
CA LEU A 6 10.13 25.70 44.99
C LEU A 6 11.24 26.43 44.22
N GLU A 7 11.94 27.34 44.91
CA GLU A 7 13.13 28.03 44.40
C GLU A 7 14.24 27.06 44.04
N GLU A 8 14.58 26.10 44.91
CA GLU A 8 15.61 25.10 44.63
C GLU A 8 15.29 24.24 43.39
N LEU A 9 14.02 23.90 43.17
CA LEU A 9 13.58 23.07 42.04
C LEU A 9 13.65 23.84 40.71
N VAL A 10 13.20 25.09 40.69
CA VAL A 10 13.29 25.98 39.52
C VAL A 10 14.74 26.25 39.15
N LEU A 11 15.59 26.47 40.18
CA LEU A 11 17.03 26.68 39.99
C LEU A 11 17.71 25.44 39.38
N TRP A 12 17.38 24.24 39.88
CA TRP A 12 17.89 22.98 39.33
C TRP A 12 17.42 22.76 37.88
N PHE A 13 16.15 23.03 37.58
CA PHE A 13 15.58 22.84 36.24
C PHE A 13 16.21 23.78 35.21
N ASN A 14 16.32 25.07 35.54
CA ASN A 14 16.99 26.07 34.69
C ASN A 14 18.47 25.72 34.46
N LYS A 15 19.16 25.23 35.50
CA LYS A 15 20.56 24.81 35.42
C LYS A 15 20.77 23.54 34.60
N THR A 16 19.88 22.57 34.73
CA THR A 16 20.01 21.24 34.08
C THR A 16 19.64 21.29 32.60
N TYR A 17 18.63 22.10 32.25
CA TYR A 17 18.06 22.12 30.90
C TYR A 17 18.30 23.43 30.14
N GLY A 18 19.04 24.39 30.73
CA GLY A 18 19.30 25.70 30.10
C GLY A 18 18.03 26.52 29.88
N ALA A 19 16.99 26.30 30.68
CA ALA A 19 15.73 27.03 30.64
C ALA A 19 15.80 28.29 31.52
N ASN A 20 14.86 29.23 31.33
CA ASN A 20 14.78 30.46 32.10
C ASN A 20 13.33 30.65 32.62
N ILE A 21 12.88 29.68 33.43
CA ILE A 21 11.52 29.63 34.00
C ILE A 21 11.54 30.33 35.36
N GLU A 22 10.60 31.24 35.61
CA GLU A 22 10.38 31.84 36.93
C GLU A 22 9.28 31.10 37.72
N ILE A 23 9.26 31.24 39.05
CA ILE A 23 8.22 30.62 39.91
C ILE A 23 6.82 31.16 39.57
N SER A 24 6.76 32.41 39.13
CA SER A 24 5.57 33.08 38.60
C SER A 24 4.99 32.41 37.35
N ASP A 25 5.85 31.80 36.52
CA ASP A 25 5.45 31.17 35.25
C ASP A 25 4.82 29.79 35.45
N LEU A 26 5.09 29.17 36.59
CA LEU A 26 4.54 27.87 36.95
C LEU A 26 3.12 28.06 37.54
N GLY A 27 2.08 27.74 36.78
CA GLY A 27 0.71 27.71 37.32
C GLY A 27 0.56 26.72 38.50
N ASN A 28 -0.33 27.00 39.47
CA ASN A 28 -0.45 26.23 40.72
C ASN A 28 -0.66 24.70 40.52
N ILE A 29 -1.41 24.29 39.51
CA ILE A 29 -1.67 22.86 39.22
C ILE A 29 -0.52 22.21 38.45
N PHE A 30 0.15 22.96 37.56
CA PHE A 30 1.34 22.46 36.86
C PHE A 30 2.48 22.22 37.87
N LYS A 31 2.60 23.08 38.90
CA LYS A 31 3.52 22.89 40.04
C LYS A 31 3.30 21.53 40.71
N ALA A 32 2.07 21.19 41.10
CA ALA A 32 1.77 19.99 41.87
C ALA A 32 1.98 18.67 41.08
N ASN A 33 1.54 18.61 39.82
CA ASN A 33 1.69 17.41 38.99
C ASN A 33 3.14 17.16 38.58
N LEU A 34 3.89 18.20 38.21
CA LEU A 34 5.31 18.07 37.89
C LEU A 34 6.11 17.61 39.13
N LEU A 35 5.79 18.16 40.31
CA LEU A 35 6.44 17.80 41.57
C LEU A 35 6.30 16.31 41.89
N ILE A 36 5.11 15.72 41.75
CA ILE A 36 4.91 14.28 42.05
C ILE A 36 5.59 13.37 41.02
N CYS A 37 5.60 13.74 39.75
CA CYS A 37 6.21 12.95 38.68
C CYS A 37 7.72 12.73 38.85
N PHE A 38 8.44 13.71 39.38
CA PHE A 38 9.91 13.73 39.37
C PHE A 38 10.59 13.52 40.72
N MET A 39 9.83 13.31 41.80
CA MET A 39 10.42 13.02 43.11
C MET A 39 10.60 11.53 43.34
N GLU A 40 11.84 11.14 43.68
CA GLU A 40 12.14 9.77 44.09
C GLU A 40 11.39 9.37 45.37
N ASN A 41 11.28 10.31 46.32
CA ASN A 41 10.62 10.13 47.62
C ASN A 41 9.30 10.93 47.71
N GLN A 42 8.19 10.31 47.31
CA GLN A 42 6.84 10.89 47.45
C GLN A 42 6.36 10.75 48.92
N THR A 43 6.18 11.88 49.62
CA THR A 43 5.64 11.87 50.98
C THR A 43 4.11 11.86 50.98
N GLU A 44 3.50 11.38 52.07
CA GLU A 44 2.04 11.27 52.19
C GLU A 44 1.33 12.63 52.11
N GLU A 45 1.87 13.66 52.75
CA GLU A 45 1.34 15.03 52.69
C GLU A 45 1.30 15.55 51.24
N MET A 46 2.35 15.28 50.46
CA MET A 46 2.45 15.74 49.08
C MET A 46 1.45 15.03 48.16
N CYS A 47 1.31 13.71 48.32
CA CYS A 47 0.33 12.93 47.58
C CYS A 47 -1.10 13.41 47.89
N ILE A 48 -1.40 13.70 49.16
CA ILE A 48 -2.71 14.20 49.59
C ILE A 48 -2.99 15.58 48.97
N GLU A 49 -2.06 16.52 49.08
CA GLU A 49 -2.28 17.88 48.56
C GLU A 49 -2.44 17.89 47.04
N ALA A 50 -1.66 17.10 46.30
CA ALA A 50 -1.83 17.02 44.85
C ALA A 50 -3.15 16.36 44.42
N LEU A 51 -3.65 15.38 45.18
CA LEU A 51 -4.95 14.76 44.92
C LEU A 51 -6.11 15.71 45.22
N LYS A 52 -5.97 16.58 46.22
CA LYS A 52 -6.95 17.63 46.51
C LYS A 52 -7.05 18.67 45.40
N GLU A 53 -5.90 19.01 44.79
CA GLU A 53 -5.84 19.94 43.67
C GLU A 53 -6.36 19.32 42.36
N SER A 54 -6.02 18.06 42.08
CA SER A 54 -6.48 17.35 40.88
C SER A 54 -6.54 15.85 41.10
N GLY A 55 -7.67 15.23 40.73
CA GLY A 55 -7.80 13.78 40.74
C GLY A 55 -6.84 13.07 39.76
N ASP A 56 -6.39 13.77 38.71
CA ASP A 56 -5.47 13.22 37.70
C ASP A 56 -4.08 12.91 38.27
N SER A 57 -3.70 13.56 39.37
CA SER A 57 -2.45 13.33 40.11
C SER A 57 -2.26 11.86 40.50
N ILE A 58 -3.35 11.10 40.65
CA ILE A 58 -3.31 9.67 41.00
C ILE A 58 -2.50 8.82 40.01
N LYS A 59 -2.40 9.25 38.75
CA LYS A 59 -1.64 8.56 37.70
C LYS A 59 -0.13 8.58 37.95
N TYR A 60 0.33 9.54 38.75
CA TYR A 60 1.76 9.80 38.99
C TYR A 60 2.21 9.39 40.40
N ILE A 61 1.28 8.98 41.27
CA ILE A 61 1.59 8.48 42.61
C ILE A 61 2.02 7.01 42.52
N LYS A 62 3.19 6.68 43.07
CA LYS A 62 3.76 5.31 43.02
C LYS A 62 2.90 4.31 43.79
N ASP A 63 2.44 4.68 45.00
CA ASP A 63 1.56 3.87 45.84
C ASP A 63 0.08 4.24 45.66
N LYS A 64 -0.39 4.31 44.41
CA LYS A 64 -1.75 4.78 44.09
C LYS A 64 -2.87 3.97 44.75
N GLU A 65 -2.66 2.67 45.00
CA GLU A 65 -3.68 1.79 45.61
C GLU A 65 -4.07 2.23 47.03
N LYS A 66 -3.11 2.73 47.81
CA LYS A 66 -3.38 3.34 49.13
C LYS A 66 -4.36 4.50 49.00
N TYR A 67 -4.10 5.40 48.06
CA TYR A 67 -4.86 6.64 47.91
C TYR A 67 -6.20 6.46 47.19
N ILE A 68 -6.31 5.48 46.29
CA ILE A 68 -7.59 5.09 45.66
C ILE A 68 -8.60 4.67 46.75
N LYS A 69 -8.15 3.86 47.71
CA LYS A 69 -9.00 3.46 48.85
C LYS A 69 -9.28 4.64 49.78
N MET A 70 -8.25 5.41 50.12
CA MET A 70 -8.34 6.52 51.07
C MET A 70 -9.30 7.63 50.61
N PHE A 71 -9.29 7.98 49.32
CA PHE A 71 -10.14 9.03 48.75
C PHE A 71 -11.32 8.48 47.93
N ASN A 72 -11.61 7.18 48.02
CA ASN A 72 -12.71 6.53 47.29
C ASN A 72 -12.71 6.87 45.79
N ILE A 73 -11.53 6.80 45.15
CA ILE A 73 -11.34 7.21 43.76
C ILE A 73 -12.03 6.20 42.83
N LYS A 74 -12.79 6.72 41.86
CA LYS A 74 -13.46 5.92 40.83
C LYS A 74 -13.07 6.44 39.45
N PHE A 75 -12.77 5.49 38.59
CA PHE A 75 -12.48 5.72 37.17
C PHE A 75 -13.75 5.41 36.38
N ILE A 76 -14.30 6.41 35.71
CA ILE A 76 -15.54 6.30 34.94
C ILE A 76 -15.19 6.49 33.46
N GLN A 77 -15.39 5.43 32.68
CA GLN A 77 -15.17 5.44 31.24
C GLN A 77 -16.49 5.81 30.54
N GLU A 78 -16.52 6.94 29.85
CA GLU A 78 -17.73 7.41 29.17
C GLU A 78 -17.87 6.82 27.75
N PRO A 79 -19.04 6.30 27.35
CA PRO A 79 -19.22 5.60 26.07
C PRO A 79 -18.96 6.46 24.83
N ASN A 80 -19.18 7.79 24.96
CA ASN A 80 -19.21 8.72 23.83
C ASN A 80 -18.05 9.73 23.83
N THR A 81 -17.16 9.65 24.82
CA THR A 81 -15.93 10.46 24.87
C THR A 81 -14.76 9.58 25.24
N MET A 82 -13.65 9.61 24.50
CA MET A 82 -12.42 8.86 24.85
C MET A 82 -11.70 9.40 26.11
N LYS A 83 -12.37 10.23 26.93
CA LYS A 83 -11.83 10.79 28.17
C LYS A 83 -12.38 10.02 29.35
N GLU A 84 -11.48 9.51 30.18
CA GLU A 84 -11.79 8.98 31.50
C GLU A 84 -12.14 10.12 32.46
N VAL A 85 -13.23 9.98 33.20
CA VAL A 85 -13.59 10.88 34.30
C VAL A 85 -13.11 10.27 35.60
N ILE A 86 -12.28 11.00 36.33
CA ILE A 86 -11.79 10.59 37.65
C ILE A 86 -12.66 11.28 38.70
N ALA A 87 -13.38 10.49 39.48
CA ALA A 87 -14.15 10.96 40.63
C ALA A 87 -13.38 10.68 41.91
N ILE A 88 -13.17 11.70 42.74
CA ILE A 88 -12.46 11.63 44.01
C ILE A 88 -13.34 12.20 45.12
N GLN A 89 -13.31 11.60 46.31
CA GLN A 89 -14.05 12.10 47.47
C GLN A 89 -13.10 12.89 48.39
N ILE A 90 -13.26 14.20 48.44
CA ILE A 90 -12.45 15.12 49.26
C ILE A 90 -13.36 15.71 50.33
N GLU A 91 -13.00 15.53 51.61
CA GLU A 91 -13.76 16.08 52.76
C GLU A 91 -15.25 15.69 52.77
N GLY A 92 -15.57 14.51 52.21
CA GLY A 92 -16.94 14.00 52.11
C GLY A 92 -17.68 14.38 50.83
N GLU A 93 -17.18 15.34 50.05
CA GLU A 93 -17.76 15.77 48.78
C GLU A 93 -17.11 15.11 47.57
N TRP A 94 -17.89 14.85 46.52
CA TRP A 94 -17.36 14.35 45.25
C TRP A 94 -16.82 15.50 44.40
N ARG A 95 -15.60 15.32 43.90
CA ARG A 95 -14.93 16.17 42.93
C ARG A 95 -14.56 15.35 41.70
N TYR A 96 -14.67 15.97 40.53
CA TYR A 96 -14.50 15.30 39.25
C TYR A 96 -13.40 15.94 38.42
N THR A 97 -12.68 15.10 37.67
CA THR A 97 -11.65 15.53 36.71
C THR A 97 -11.91 14.90 35.35
N ILE A 98 -11.95 15.72 34.30
CA ILE A 98 -12.13 15.32 32.91
C ILE A 98 -11.16 16.09 32.00
N GLY A 99 -10.10 15.43 31.54
CA GLY A 99 -9.04 16.07 30.76
C GLY A 99 -8.39 17.23 31.52
N LYS A 100 -8.51 18.46 30.99
CA LYS A 100 -7.94 19.68 31.59
C LYS A 100 -8.84 20.40 32.58
N PHE A 101 -9.96 19.79 32.96
CA PHE A 101 -10.90 20.36 33.93
C PHE A 101 -10.87 19.46 35.16
N TRP A 102 -10.48 20.00 36.31
CA TRP A 102 -10.30 19.26 37.55
C TRP A 102 -11.03 19.99 38.69
N ASN A 103 -11.19 19.28 39.81
CA ASN A 103 -11.89 19.78 41.00
C ASN A 103 -13.32 20.27 40.73
N LEU A 104 -14.01 19.64 39.77
CA LEU A 104 -15.36 20.03 39.40
C LEU A 104 -16.38 19.47 40.40
N THR A 105 -17.40 20.24 40.72
CA THR A 105 -18.64 19.70 41.29
C THR A 105 -19.41 18.89 40.24
N LYS A 106 -20.39 18.09 40.66
CA LYS A 106 -21.26 17.34 39.73
C LYS A 106 -21.94 18.25 38.69
N THR A 107 -22.39 19.43 39.13
CA THR A 107 -23.08 20.40 38.27
C THR A 107 -22.14 21.02 37.24
N GLU A 108 -20.92 21.36 37.66
CA GLU A 108 -19.88 21.89 36.76
C GLU A 108 -19.39 20.84 35.77
N LEU A 109 -19.26 19.58 36.21
CA LEU A 109 -18.96 18.47 35.32
C LEU A 109 -20.01 18.34 34.22
N THR A 110 -21.30 18.35 34.56
CA THR A 110 -22.39 18.28 33.57
C THR A 110 -22.31 19.43 32.57
N LYS A 111 -22.07 20.66 33.05
CA LYS A 111 -21.97 21.85 32.19
C LYS A 111 -20.75 21.79 31.25
N GLU A 112 -19.60 21.38 31.77
CA GLU A 112 -18.40 21.20 30.95
C GLU A 112 -18.57 20.05 29.94
N TYR A 113 -19.24 18.97 30.34
CA TYR A 113 -19.55 17.87 29.45
C TYR A 113 -20.48 18.30 28.30
N GLU A 114 -21.54 19.06 28.60
CA GLU A 114 -22.40 19.66 27.57
C GLU A 114 -21.64 20.61 26.64
N ASN A 115 -20.71 21.40 27.17
CA ASN A 115 -19.85 22.28 26.37
C ASN A 115 -18.91 21.48 25.46
N ILE A 116 -18.34 20.39 25.96
CA ILE A 116 -17.49 19.48 25.18
C ILE A 116 -18.32 18.85 24.05
N LEU A 117 -19.53 18.37 24.33
CA LEU A 117 -20.43 17.81 23.31
C LEU A 117 -20.84 18.84 22.26
N LYS A 118 -21.12 20.10 22.66
CA LYS A 118 -21.41 21.21 21.74
C LYS A 118 -20.22 21.59 20.87
N LYS A 119 -18.99 21.53 21.40
CA LYS A 119 -17.77 21.74 20.59
C LYS A 119 -17.53 20.59 19.63
N LEU A 120 -17.70 19.34 20.07
CA LEU A 120 -17.56 18.16 19.22
C LEU A 120 -18.58 18.14 18.06
N SER A 121 -19.79 18.67 18.25
CA SER A 121 -20.80 18.78 17.18
C SER A 121 -20.54 19.94 16.20
N HIS A 122 -19.77 20.95 16.60
CA HIS A 122 -19.47 22.13 15.78
C HIS A 122 -18.11 22.05 15.06
N ASP A 123 -17.11 21.39 15.67
CA ASP A 123 -15.70 21.44 15.27
C ASP A 123 -15.21 20.22 14.44
N GLY A 124 -16.11 19.44 13.84
CA GLY A 124 -15.76 18.34 12.92
C GLY A 124 -14.95 18.75 11.68
N LEU A 125 -14.52 20.01 11.55
CA LEU A 125 -13.89 20.60 10.38
C LEU A 125 -12.59 21.38 10.62
N LYS A 126 -12.06 21.50 11.86
CA LYS A 126 -10.81 22.27 12.09
C LYS A 126 -9.88 21.64 13.14
N LEU A 127 -9.13 20.63 12.73
CA LEU A 127 -7.93 20.16 13.42
C LEU A 127 -6.68 20.86 12.83
N LYS A 128 -6.38 22.06 13.32
CA LYS A 128 -5.06 22.71 13.15
C LYS A 128 -4.84 23.67 14.32
N GLU A 129 -4.16 23.22 15.38
CA GLU A 129 -3.13 23.94 16.16
C GLU A 129 -2.78 23.20 17.48
N GLN A 130 -1.49 22.85 17.61
CA GLN A 130 -0.70 22.54 18.82
C GLN A 130 -0.87 21.15 19.52
N SER A 131 -0.09 20.20 18.98
CA SER A 131 0.61 19.03 19.57
C SER A 131 0.08 18.37 20.87
N PHE A 132 -0.88 17.46 20.71
CA PHE A 132 -1.09 16.31 21.59
C PHE A 132 -1.07 15.00 20.79
N GLN A 133 -0.17 14.89 19.80
CA GLN A 133 0.00 13.63 19.07
C GLN A 133 0.70 12.61 19.99
N THR A 134 -0.07 11.70 20.57
CA THR A 134 0.51 10.52 21.23
C THR A 134 0.83 9.45 20.18
N ASN A 135 1.78 8.56 20.48
CA ASN A 135 2.09 7.44 19.60
C ASN A 135 0.86 6.56 19.35
N GLU A 136 -0.01 6.35 20.34
CA GLU A 136 -1.24 5.58 20.19
C GLU A 136 -2.24 6.23 19.23
N MET A 137 -2.41 7.56 19.33
CA MET A 137 -3.25 8.31 18.40
C MET A 137 -2.70 8.28 16.97
N CYS A 138 -1.38 8.44 16.82
CA CYS A 138 -0.73 8.34 15.51
C CYS A 138 -0.87 6.93 14.93
N MET A 139 -0.65 5.89 15.74
CA MET A 139 -0.82 4.49 15.33
C MET A 139 -2.25 4.18 14.92
N TYR A 140 -3.25 4.65 15.66
CA TYR A 140 -4.66 4.50 15.28
C TYR A 140 -4.95 5.22 13.97
N ALA A 141 -4.50 6.48 13.83
CA ALA A 141 -4.74 7.27 12.62
C ALA A 141 -4.15 6.62 11.37
N VAL A 142 -2.89 6.16 11.40
CA VAL A 142 -2.26 5.51 10.24
C VAL A 142 -2.82 4.12 9.96
N LYS A 143 -3.40 3.45 10.96
CA LYS A 143 -4.09 2.17 10.79
C LYS A 143 -5.41 2.35 10.03
N GLU A 144 -6.17 3.39 10.35
CA GLU A 144 -7.43 3.69 9.66
C GLU A 144 -7.18 4.31 8.28
N ASN A 145 -6.16 5.17 8.15
CA ASN A 145 -5.78 5.81 6.90
C ASN A 145 -4.27 6.07 6.84
N GLY A 146 -3.54 5.30 6.04
CA GLY A 146 -2.09 5.44 5.90
C GLY A 146 -1.63 6.84 5.49
N LEU A 147 -2.46 7.64 4.80
CA LEU A 147 -2.13 9.02 4.42
C LEU A 147 -1.93 9.94 5.62
N ALA A 148 -2.45 9.59 6.79
CA ALA A 148 -2.25 10.34 8.04
C ALA A 148 -0.75 10.47 8.40
N LEU A 149 0.12 9.59 7.89
CA LEU A 149 1.57 9.65 8.14
C LEU A 149 2.18 11.02 7.77
N LYS A 150 1.64 11.69 6.74
CA LYS A 150 2.14 13.01 6.31
C LYS A 150 1.96 14.09 7.38
N ASP A 151 0.97 13.91 8.26
CA ASP A 151 0.59 14.85 9.32
C ASP A 151 1.15 14.41 10.69
N VAL A 152 1.86 13.27 10.76
CA VAL A 152 2.54 12.81 11.98
C VAL A 152 3.80 13.65 12.21
N GLU A 153 3.86 14.28 13.37
CA GLU A 153 4.93 15.17 13.80
C GLU A 153 6.20 14.38 14.11
N ILE A 154 6.13 13.38 15.00
CA ILE A 154 7.23 12.49 15.33
C ILE A 154 6.93 11.10 14.79
N GLN A 155 7.69 10.68 13.79
CA GLN A 155 7.54 9.36 13.18
C GLN A 155 8.45 8.34 13.89
N THR A 156 7.90 7.16 14.20
CA THR A 156 8.69 6.00 14.63
C THR A 156 8.68 4.93 13.54
N PRO A 157 9.66 4.01 13.52
CA PRO A 157 9.66 2.89 12.59
C PRO A 157 8.35 2.12 12.55
N GLU A 158 7.72 1.89 13.72
CA GLU A 158 6.46 1.16 13.87
C GLU A 158 5.30 1.91 13.22
N ILE A 159 5.20 3.23 13.42
CA ILE A 159 4.19 4.09 12.79
C ILE A 159 4.37 4.08 11.27
N CYS A 160 5.60 4.22 10.78
CA CYS A 160 5.91 4.21 9.35
C CYS A 160 5.56 2.86 8.71
N ILE A 161 5.99 1.74 9.32
CA ILE A 161 5.68 0.38 8.85
C ILE A 161 4.17 0.17 8.84
N LYS A 162 3.46 0.59 9.90
CA LYS A 162 2.01 0.44 9.95
C LYS A 162 1.32 1.26 8.86
N ALA A 163 1.76 2.49 8.63
CA ALA A 163 1.21 3.36 7.59
C ALA A 163 1.40 2.77 6.19
N VAL A 164 2.59 2.28 5.84
CA VAL A 164 2.82 1.69 4.51
C VAL A 164 2.11 0.35 4.33
N SER A 165 1.90 -0.41 5.41
CA SER A 165 1.11 -1.65 5.36
C SER A 165 -0.38 -1.39 5.05
N ASN A 166 -0.89 -0.18 5.33
CA ASN A 166 -2.22 0.25 4.92
C ASN A 166 -2.21 0.87 3.51
N ASN A 167 -1.20 1.68 3.19
CA ASN A 167 -1.08 2.34 1.88
C ASN A 167 0.40 2.52 1.51
N GLY A 168 0.94 1.68 0.63
CA GLY A 168 2.36 1.73 0.27
C GLY A 168 2.82 3.04 -0.38
N ALA A 169 1.91 3.83 -0.95
CA ALA A 169 2.25 5.12 -1.56
C ALA A 169 2.73 6.18 -0.55
N VAL A 170 2.49 5.96 0.74
CA VAL A 170 2.88 6.89 1.82
C VAL A 170 4.34 6.77 2.23
N LEU A 171 5.08 5.81 1.67
CA LEU A 171 6.53 5.72 1.85
C LEU A 171 7.26 7.04 1.52
N LYS A 172 6.72 7.82 0.57
CA LYS A 172 7.23 9.16 0.22
C LYS A 172 7.15 10.19 1.35
N HIS A 173 6.38 9.92 2.41
CA HIS A 173 6.18 10.79 3.57
C HIS A 173 7.01 10.35 4.79
N VAL A 174 7.82 9.29 4.67
CA VAL A 174 8.71 8.87 5.74
C VAL A 174 9.82 9.91 5.93
N LYS A 175 9.98 10.38 7.17
CA LYS A 175 11.01 11.31 7.59
C LYS A 175 12.28 10.54 7.96
N TRP A 176 13.03 10.13 6.95
CA TRP A 176 14.20 9.26 7.09
C TRP A 176 15.27 9.75 8.09
N ASN A 177 15.43 11.07 8.24
CA ASN A 177 16.41 11.66 9.16
C ASN A 177 15.95 11.64 10.63
N GLU A 178 14.66 11.45 10.88
CA GLU A 178 14.07 11.45 12.23
C GLU A 178 13.85 10.02 12.74
N CYS A 179 13.64 9.06 11.83
CA CYS A 179 13.41 7.67 12.16
C CYS A 179 14.71 6.86 12.18
N ASN A 180 15.12 6.38 13.36
CA ASN A 180 16.26 5.48 13.50
C ASN A 180 15.87 4.02 13.17
N PHE A 181 15.75 3.69 11.88
CA PHE A 181 15.43 2.34 11.42
C PHE A 181 16.63 1.39 11.52
N THR A 182 16.40 0.18 12.05
CA THR A 182 17.32 -0.95 11.84
C THR A 182 17.24 -1.45 10.39
N ASN A 183 18.26 -2.17 9.92
CA ASN A 183 18.26 -2.77 8.57
C ASN A 183 17.04 -3.68 8.35
N GLN A 184 16.69 -4.48 9.37
CA GLN A 184 15.50 -5.34 9.32
C GLN A 184 14.20 -4.54 9.22
N GLN A 185 14.07 -3.44 9.97
CA GLN A 185 12.90 -2.57 9.87
C GLN A 185 12.83 -1.86 8.50
N ARG A 186 13.98 -1.48 7.91
CA ARG A 186 14.03 -0.93 6.54
C ARG A 186 13.53 -1.96 5.52
N TYR A 187 14.00 -3.20 5.62
CA TYR A 187 13.55 -4.29 4.75
C TYR A 187 12.03 -4.47 4.85
N ILE A 188 11.50 -4.58 6.08
CA ILE A 188 10.05 -4.72 6.32
C ILE A 188 9.27 -3.54 5.75
N LEU A 189 9.72 -2.31 6.02
CA LEU A 189 9.09 -1.08 5.53
C LEU A 189 9.00 -1.07 3.99
N TYR A 190 10.10 -1.36 3.29
CA TYR A 190 10.11 -1.40 1.83
C TYR A 190 9.26 -2.52 1.27
N LEU A 191 9.35 -3.71 1.85
CA LEU A 191 8.59 -4.89 1.43
C LEU A 191 7.07 -4.66 1.58
N GLU A 192 6.63 -4.15 2.72
CA GLU A 192 5.22 -3.81 2.97
C GLU A 192 4.74 -2.69 2.04
N ALA A 193 5.58 -1.69 1.77
CA ALA A 193 5.24 -0.61 0.85
C ALA A 193 5.00 -1.13 -0.58
N VAL A 194 5.88 -1.98 -1.10
CA VAL A 194 5.73 -2.50 -2.48
C VAL A 194 4.61 -3.54 -2.60
N ARG A 195 4.31 -4.29 -1.53
CA ARG A 195 3.18 -5.24 -1.51
C ARG A 195 1.82 -4.54 -1.56
N ASN A 196 1.71 -3.35 -0.96
CA ASN A 196 0.47 -2.57 -0.94
C ASN A 196 0.42 -1.49 -2.02
N PHE A 197 1.54 -1.23 -2.69
CA PHE A 197 1.66 -0.32 -3.82
C PHE A 197 3.01 -0.54 -4.51
N GLY A 198 3.11 -1.39 -5.52
CA GLY A 198 4.36 -1.77 -6.20
C GLY A 198 5.11 -0.58 -6.80
N LYS A 199 4.36 0.45 -7.23
CA LYS A 199 4.94 1.73 -7.68
C LYS A 199 5.64 2.51 -6.55
N ALA A 200 5.59 2.06 -5.30
CA ALA A 200 6.36 2.60 -4.18
C ALA A 200 7.88 2.51 -4.42
N LEU A 201 8.35 1.59 -5.29
CA LEU A 201 9.75 1.54 -5.71
C LEU A 201 10.30 2.90 -6.15
N LYS A 202 9.46 3.76 -6.74
CA LYS A 202 9.87 5.11 -7.17
C LYS A 202 10.28 6.05 -6.04
N TYR A 203 9.93 5.71 -4.80
CA TYR A 203 10.28 6.46 -3.60
C TYR A 203 11.42 5.80 -2.82
N ILE A 204 11.91 4.65 -3.26
CA ILE A 204 13.02 3.95 -2.61
C ILE A 204 14.34 4.45 -3.20
N ASN A 205 15.26 4.85 -2.34
CA ASN A 205 16.61 5.22 -2.73
C ASN A 205 17.45 3.96 -2.98
N VAL A 206 17.99 3.83 -4.20
CA VAL A 206 18.81 2.68 -4.60
C VAL A 206 20.10 2.59 -3.78
N ASN A 207 20.67 3.72 -3.36
CA ASN A 207 21.86 3.73 -2.50
C ASN A 207 21.54 3.17 -1.10
N ASP A 208 20.37 3.51 -0.56
CA ASP A 208 19.92 2.96 0.74
C ASP A 208 19.74 1.44 0.66
N LEU A 209 19.14 0.94 -0.42
CA LEU A 209 19.00 -0.51 -0.64
C LEU A 209 20.37 -1.20 -0.61
N LYS A 210 21.32 -0.74 -1.42
CA LYS A 210 22.65 -1.35 -1.55
C LYS A 210 23.49 -1.24 -0.28
N HIS A 211 23.27 -0.21 0.54
CA HIS A 211 24.04 0.02 1.75
C HIS A 211 23.53 -0.79 2.95
N TYR A 212 22.20 -0.90 3.10
CA TYR A 212 21.59 -1.49 4.30
C TYR A 212 21.09 -2.93 4.12
N LEU A 213 20.83 -3.38 2.88
CA LEU A 213 20.19 -4.67 2.60
C LEU A 213 21.07 -5.60 1.77
N SER A 214 20.87 -6.90 1.96
CA SER A 214 21.49 -7.95 1.14
C SER A 214 20.90 -7.99 -0.27
N GLU A 215 21.64 -8.54 -1.22
CA GLU A 215 21.15 -8.71 -2.60
C GLU A 215 19.84 -9.52 -2.68
N GLN A 216 19.69 -10.54 -1.81
CA GLN A 216 18.49 -11.36 -1.74
C GLN A 216 17.27 -10.56 -1.25
N GLU A 217 17.44 -9.70 -0.24
CA GLU A 217 16.37 -8.83 0.25
C GLU A 217 15.94 -7.81 -0.80
N ILE A 218 16.90 -7.19 -1.47
CA ILE A 218 16.65 -6.26 -2.58
C ILE A 218 15.88 -6.98 -3.70
N TYR A 219 16.32 -8.19 -4.06
CA TYR A 219 15.65 -9.02 -5.06
C TYR A 219 14.20 -9.32 -4.67
N ASN A 220 13.95 -9.69 -3.41
CA ASN A 220 12.61 -9.96 -2.92
C ASN A 220 11.71 -8.72 -3.00
N ILE A 221 12.20 -7.54 -2.62
CA ILE A 221 11.46 -6.28 -2.75
C ILE A 221 11.07 -6.03 -4.21
N TYR A 222 12.03 -6.17 -5.14
CA TYR A 222 11.76 -6.01 -6.56
C TYR A 222 10.76 -7.02 -7.10
N LYS A 223 10.87 -8.28 -6.70
CA LYS A 223 9.96 -9.36 -7.11
C LYS A 223 8.53 -9.10 -6.65
N GLU A 224 8.34 -8.71 -5.40
CA GLU A 224 7.00 -8.40 -4.87
C GLU A 224 6.42 -7.14 -5.53
N ALA A 225 7.25 -6.13 -5.81
CA ALA A 225 6.81 -4.92 -6.50
C ALA A 225 6.30 -5.18 -7.93
N VAL A 226 6.98 -6.05 -8.69
CA VAL A 226 6.53 -6.38 -10.07
C VAL A 226 5.36 -7.34 -10.10
N LYS A 227 5.19 -8.17 -9.07
CA LYS A 227 4.00 -9.01 -8.88
C LYS A 227 2.76 -8.21 -8.52
N GLU A 228 2.90 -7.14 -7.73
CA GLU A 228 1.79 -6.23 -7.45
C GLU A 228 1.48 -5.35 -8.66
N ASN A 229 2.51 -4.85 -9.35
CA ASN A 229 2.36 -4.02 -10.53
C ASN A 229 3.58 -4.15 -11.46
N GLY A 230 3.40 -4.82 -12.59
CA GLY A 230 4.43 -5.08 -13.59
C GLY A 230 5.05 -3.81 -14.15
N HIS A 231 4.34 -2.68 -14.18
CA HIS A 231 4.93 -1.40 -14.57
C HIS A 231 6.01 -0.90 -13.59
N SER A 232 6.10 -1.46 -12.38
CA SER A 232 7.15 -1.16 -11.41
C SER A 232 8.54 -1.57 -11.92
N LEU A 233 8.62 -2.48 -12.90
CA LEU A 233 9.86 -2.87 -13.58
C LEU A 233 10.66 -1.66 -14.12
N ARG A 234 9.97 -0.57 -14.47
CA ARG A 234 10.61 0.67 -14.94
C ARG A 234 11.53 1.34 -13.92
N PHE A 235 11.35 1.05 -12.63
CA PHE A 235 12.14 1.62 -11.54
C PHE A 235 13.33 0.73 -11.16
N ILE A 236 13.45 -0.46 -11.77
CA ILE A 236 14.52 -1.41 -11.48
C ILE A 236 15.67 -1.21 -12.47
N GLU A 237 16.85 -0.87 -11.96
CA GLU A 237 18.03 -0.68 -12.78
C GLU A 237 18.54 -2.00 -13.35
N ASN A 238 18.79 -2.97 -12.47
CA ASN A 238 19.32 -4.29 -12.78
C ASN A 238 18.16 -5.29 -12.89
N GLN A 239 17.65 -5.45 -14.12
CA GLN A 239 16.53 -6.35 -14.40
C GLN A 239 17.04 -7.76 -14.67
N THR A 240 16.66 -8.72 -13.83
CA THR A 240 16.88 -10.14 -14.14
C THR A 240 15.82 -10.64 -15.12
N GLU A 241 16.13 -11.73 -15.83
CA GLU A 241 15.17 -12.35 -16.75
C GLU A 241 13.87 -12.77 -16.03
N GLU A 242 13.99 -13.30 -14.82
CA GLU A 242 12.85 -13.69 -13.98
C GLU A 242 11.97 -12.49 -13.61
N LEU A 243 12.54 -11.36 -13.16
CA LEU A 243 11.77 -10.16 -12.84
C LEU A 243 11.03 -9.60 -14.06
N CYS A 244 11.67 -9.60 -15.23
CA CYS A 244 11.05 -9.20 -16.48
C CYS A 244 9.84 -10.08 -16.82
N ILE A 245 10.01 -11.40 -16.73
CA ILE A 245 8.94 -12.36 -17.00
C ILE A 245 7.79 -12.21 -16.01
N GLU A 246 8.08 -12.07 -14.72
CA GLU A 246 7.05 -11.90 -13.68
C GLU A 246 6.24 -10.62 -13.90
N ALA A 247 6.92 -9.51 -14.23
CA ALA A 247 6.27 -8.25 -14.56
C ALA A 247 5.36 -8.36 -15.81
N ILE A 248 5.80 -9.10 -16.83
CA ILE A 248 5.03 -9.33 -18.06
C ILE A 248 3.81 -10.21 -17.81
N LYS A 249 3.94 -11.22 -16.94
CA LYS A 249 2.83 -12.10 -16.57
C LYS A 249 1.74 -11.35 -15.82
N GLU A 250 2.12 -10.44 -14.91
CA GLU A 250 1.16 -9.54 -14.25
C GLU A 250 0.54 -8.59 -15.27
N ASN A 251 1.37 -7.83 -15.99
CA ASN A 251 0.91 -6.91 -17.03
C ASN A 251 1.86 -6.92 -18.22
N SER A 252 1.38 -7.50 -19.31
CA SER A 252 2.16 -7.67 -20.52
C SER A 252 2.59 -6.35 -21.18
N ASP A 253 2.04 -5.19 -20.80
CA ASP A 253 2.52 -3.88 -21.25
C ASP A 253 3.82 -3.44 -20.53
N ALA A 254 4.19 -4.10 -19.44
CA ALA A 254 5.49 -3.95 -18.79
C ALA A 254 6.66 -4.29 -19.71
N PHE A 255 6.43 -5.06 -20.79
CA PHE A 255 7.42 -5.36 -21.82
C PHE A 255 8.10 -4.10 -22.40
N LYS A 256 7.41 -2.96 -22.42
CA LYS A 256 7.99 -1.69 -22.87
C LYS A 256 9.16 -1.20 -22.00
N TYR A 257 9.23 -1.66 -20.75
CA TYR A 257 10.27 -1.30 -19.78
C TYR A 257 11.42 -2.33 -19.71
N VAL A 258 11.32 -3.45 -20.43
CA VAL A 258 12.39 -4.46 -20.50
C VAL A 258 13.57 -3.89 -21.29
N LYS A 259 14.72 -3.77 -20.61
CA LYS A 259 15.97 -3.24 -21.20
C LYS A 259 16.64 -4.26 -22.11
N ASN A 260 16.77 -5.50 -21.66
CA ASN A 260 17.38 -6.59 -22.41
C ASN A 260 16.34 -7.66 -22.74
N ARG A 261 15.98 -7.78 -24.02
CA ARG A 261 14.90 -8.65 -24.51
C ARG A 261 15.49 -9.97 -24.99
N THR A 262 15.74 -10.88 -24.05
CA THR A 262 16.21 -12.23 -24.35
C THR A 262 15.17 -13.02 -25.13
N LEU A 263 15.60 -14.12 -25.77
CA LEU A 263 14.69 -15.04 -26.47
C LEU A 263 13.55 -15.49 -25.54
N LYS A 264 13.85 -15.87 -24.29
CA LYS A 264 12.86 -16.36 -23.34
C LYS A 264 11.81 -15.30 -22.97
N ILE A 265 12.23 -14.03 -22.75
CA ILE A 265 11.30 -12.92 -22.49
C ILE A 265 10.41 -12.67 -23.72
N CYS A 266 11.00 -12.70 -24.92
CA CYS A 266 10.27 -12.56 -26.18
C CYS A 266 9.29 -13.72 -26.43
N MET A 267 9.65 -14.95 -26.03
CA MET A 267 8.75 -16.09 -26.11
C MET A 267 7.55 -15.95 -25.16
N GLU A 268 7.77 -15.44 -23.95
CA GLU A 268 6.68 -15.23 -23.00
C GLU A 268 5.65 -14.22 -23.52
N ILE A 269 6.11 -13.11 -24.14
CA ILE A 269 5.19 -12.07 -24.61
C ILE A 269 4.30 -12.55 -25.76
N VAL A 270 4.84 -13.37 -26.68
CA VAL A 270 4.04 -13.93 -27.81
C VAL A 270 3.11 -15.06 -27.37
N LYS A 271 3.47 -15.80 -26.33
CA LYS A 271 2.57 -16.79 -25.70
C LYS A 271 1.34 -16.13 -25.07
N ILE A 272 1.51 -14.96 -24.46
CA ILE A 272 0.38 -14.17 -23.93
C ILE A 272 -0.48 -13.64 -25.08
N SER A 273 0.16 -13.09 -26.13
CA SER A 273 -0.56 -12.60 -27.32
C SER A 273 0.37 -12.57 -28.52
N GLY A 274 0.07 -13.38 -29.54
CA GLY A 274 0.86 -13.47 -30.77
C GLY A 274 0.99 -12.11 -31.46
N LYS A 275 -0.05 -11.26 -31.39
CA LYS A 275 -0.02 -9.90 -31.94
C LYS A 275 1.00 -8.98 -31.26
N LYS A 276 1.53 -9.32 -30.08
CA LYS A 276 2.63 -8.58 -29.44
C LYS A 276 3.98 -8.80 -30.14
N LEU A 277 4.06 -9.70 -31.12
CA LEU A 277 5.18 -9.82 -32.05
C LEU A 277 5.58 -8.46 -32.66
N LYS A 278 4.60 -7.57 -32.90
CA LYS A 278 4.83 -6.21 -33.40
C LYS A 278 5.79 -5.36 -32.54
N TYR A 279 5.93 -5.68 -31.26
CA TYR A 279 6.83 -4.97 -30.34
C TYR A 279 8.23 -5.59 -30.27
N ILE A 280 8.45 -6.75 -30.90
CA ILE A 280 9.73 -7.46 -30.92
C ILE A 280 10.53 -7.02 -32.14
N LYS A 281 11.69 -6.39 -31.91
CA LYS A 281 12.56 -5.89 -32.99
C LYS A 281 13.29 -7.03 -33.71
N SER A 282 13.92 -7.92 -32.95
CA SER A 282 14.67 -9.08 -33.46
C SER A 282 13.79 -10.32 -33.37
N GLN A 283 13.17 -10.68 -34.48
CA GLN A 283 12.30 -11.84 -34.58
C GLN A 283 13.13 -13.05 -35.04
N THR A 284 13.18 -14.10 -34.22
CA THR A 284 13.69 -15.40 -34.66
C THR A 284 12.54 -16.20 -35.27
N GLU A 285 12.88 -17.19 -36.09
CA GLU A 285 11.88 -18.10 -36.65
C GLU A 285 11.03 -18.77 -35.56
N GLU A 286 11.66 -19.18 -34.45
CA GLU A 286 10.97 -19.76 -33.29
C GLU A 286 9.92 -18.81 -32.68
N ILE A 287 10.28 -17.53 -32.48
CA ILE A 287 9.35 -16.50 -31.97
C ILE A 287 8.19 -16.31 -32.96
N CYS A 288 8.48 -16.25 -34.27
CA CYS A 288 7.46 -16.08 -35.29
C CYS A 288 6.48 -17.25 -35.32
N LYS A 289 6.99 -18.49 -35.33
CA LYS A 289 6.18 -19.72 -35.31
C LYS A 289 5.29 -19.76 -34.07
N GLU A 290 5.82 -19.46 -32.90
CA GLU A 290 5.03 -19.43 -31.65
C GLU A 290 3.95 -18.33 -31.70
N ALA A 291 4.28 -17.14 -32.23
CA ALA A 291 3.32 -16.04 -32.36
C ALA A 291 2.15 -16.40 -33.27
N VAL A 292 2.41 -16.98 -34.45
CA VAL A 292 1.34 -17.38 -35.40
C VAL A 292 0.56 -18.60 -34.94
N LYS A 293 1.21 -19.51 -34.19
CA LYS A 293 0.54 -20.63 -33.52
C LYS A 293 -0.42 -20.14 -32.44
N GLN A 294 -0.08 -19.07 -31.72
CA GLN A 294 -0.94 -18.45 -30.72
C GLN A 294 -2.09 -17.66 -31.38
N ASN A 295 -1.79 -16.91 -32.44
CA ASN A 295 -2.77 -16.16 -33.23
C ASN A 295 -2.27 -16.03 -34.68
N GLY A 296 -2.93 -16.69 -35.62
CA GLY A 296 -2.55 -16.75 -37.04
C GLY A 296 -2.50 -15.37 -37.68
N LEU A 297 -3.35 -14.43 -37.24
CA LEU A 297 -3.32 -13.04 -37.72
C LEU A 297 -2.06 -12.28 -37.27
N ALA A 298 -1.26 -12.82 -36.34
CA ALA A 298 0.05 -12.26 -36.00
C ALA A 298 1.04 -12.31 -37.19
N LEU A 299 0.72 -13.07 -38.23
CA LEU A 299 1.48 -13.10 -39.49
C LEU A 299 1.66 -11.71 -40.10
N GLU A 300 0.70 -10.79 -39.88
CA GLU A 300 0.79 -9.36 -40.22
C GLU A 300 2.10 -8.71 -39.73
N PHE A 301 2.61 -9.16 -38.58
CA PHE A 301 3.79 -8.58 -37.92
C PHE A 301 5.08 -9.36 -38.16
N VAL A 302 5.03 -10.47 -38.89
CA VAL A 302 6.21 -11.27 -39.24
C VAL A 302 7.00 -10.56 -40.34
N LYS A 303 8.27 -10.23 -40.06
CA LYS A 303 9.15 -9.54 -41.02
C LYS A 303 9.57 -10.47 -42.16
N GLU A 304 10.16 -11.60 -41.80
CA GLU A 304 10.62 -12.64 -42.71
C GLU A 304 9.67 -13.83 -42.63
N GLN A 305 8.87 -14.01 -43.69
CA GLN A 305 7.90 -15.10 -43.77
C GLN A 305 8.54 -16.29 -44.49
N THR A 306 8.55 -17.45 -43.84
CA THR A 306 8.83 -18.73 -44.48
C THR A 306 7.51 -19.42 -44.82
N GLU A 307 7.53 -20.33 -45.79
CA GLU A 307 6.35 -21.14 -46.13
C GLU A 307 5.80 -21.88 -44.90
N GLU A 308 6.67 -22.40 -44.05
CA GLU A 308 6.27 -23.07 -42.81
C GLU A 308 5.54 -22.12 -41.83
N ILE A 309 6.03 -20.88 -41.63
CA ILE A 309 5.34 -19.89 -40.79
C ILE A 309 3.96 -19.57 -41.37
N CYS A 310 3.88 -19.37 -42.70
CA CYS A 310 2.61 -19.09 -43.37
C CYS A 310 1.62 -20.25 -43.22
N LEU A 311 2.07 -21.48 -43.40
CA LEU A 311 1.25 -22.68 -43.22
C LEU A 311 0.75 -22.82 -41.78
N ILE A 312 1.60 -22.58 -40.77
CA ILE A 312 1.17 -22.58 -39.36
C ILE A 312 0.09 -21.50 -39.15
N ALA A 313 0.30 -20.30 -39.69
CA ALA A 313 -0.64 -19.19 -39.54
C ALA A 313 -2.02 -19.49 -40.15
N VAL A 314 -2.07 -19.96 -41.41
CA VAL A 314 -3.35 -20.24 -42.09
C VAL A 314 -4.07 -21.47 -41.53
N ARG A 315 -3.33 -22.47 -41.02
CA ARG A 315 -3.91 -23.59 -40.28
C ARG A 315 -4.55 -23.14 -38.96
N GLN A 316 -3.97 -22.13 -38.32
CA GLN A 316 -4.52 -21.55 -37.10
C GLN A 316 -5.75 -20.67 -37.41
N ASN A 317 -5.65 -19.83 -38.44
CA ASN A 317 -6.70 -18.94 -38.92
C ASN A 317 -6.54 -18.70 -40.43
N GLY A 318 -7.49 -19.21 -41.23
CA GLY A 318 -7.45 -19.15 -42.69
C GLY A 318 -7.49 -17.72 -43.23
N LEU A 319 -8.08 -16.78 -42.48
CA LEU A 319 -8.05 -15.35 -42.83
C LEU A 319 -6.64 -14.74 -42.71
N ALA A 320 -5.68 -15.40 -42.04
CA ALA A 320 -4.28 -14.98 -42.04
C ALA A 320 -3.67 -14.97 -43.45
N LEU A 321 -4.30 -15.64 -44.42
CA LEU A 321 -3.94 -15.59 -45.84
C LEU A 321 -3.87 -14.14 -46.37
N GLU A 322 -4.67 -13.22 -45.81
CA GLU A 322 -4.61 -11.79 -46.11
C GLU A 322 -3.19 -11.21 -46.00
N PHE A 323 -2.40 -11.70 -45.03
CA PHE A 323 -1.08 -11.20 -44.70
C PHE A 323 0.08 -12.00 -45.31
N VAL A 324 -0.21 -13.06 -46.08
CA VAL A 324 0.81 -13.86 -46.75
C VAL A 324 1.42 -13.05 -47.91
N LYS A 325 2.74 -12.85 -47.87
CA LYS A 325 3.47 -12.12 -48.92
C LYS A 325 3.54 -12.93 -50.22
N GLU A 326 4.03 -14.16 -50.12
CA GLU A 326 4.15 -15.11 -51.24
C GLU A 326 3.16 -16.26 -51.05
N GLN A 327 2.11 -16.29 -51.88
CA GLN A 327 1.07 -17.31 -51.81
C GLN A 327 1.47 -18.52 -52.65
N THR A 328 1.76 -19.64 -52.00
CA THR A 328 1.88 -20.94 -52.68
C THR A 328 0.50 -21.60 -52.78
N GLN A 329 0.35 -22.51 -53.74
CA GLN A 329 -0.88 -23.28 -53.91
C GLN A 329 -1.24 -24.05 -52.64
N GLU A 330 -0.24 -24.62 -51.94
CA GLU A 330 -0.44 -25.31 -50.67
C GLU A 330 -1.00 -24.38 -49.60
N ILE A 331 -0.42 -23.18 -49.42
CA ILE A 331 -0.91 -22.19 -48.45
C ILE A 331 -2.36 -21.78 -48.77
N CYS A 332 -2.69 -21.53 -50.03
CA CYS A 332 -4.04 -21.15 -50.45
C CYS A 332 -5.07 -22.25 -50.18
N ILE A 333 -4.76 -23.49 -50.54
CA ILE A 333 -5.64 -24.65 -50.30
C ILE A 333 -5.83 -24.85 -48.79
N GLU A 334 -4.77 -24.75 -48.00
CA GLU A 334 -4.84 -24.93 -46.55
C GLU A 334 -5.64 -23.82 -45.87
N ALA A 335 -5.53 -22.58 -46.35
CA ALA A 335 -6.36 -21.47 -45.88
C ALA A 335 -7.86 -21.69 -46.16
N ILE A 336 -8.21 -22.17 -47.36
CA ILE A 336 -9.60 -22.52 -47.71
C ILE A 336 -10.11 -23.64 -46.80
N ARG A 337 -9.31 -24.69 -46.61
CA ARG A 337 -9.65 -25.81 -45.71
C ARG A 337 -9.98 -25.34 -44.30
N GLN A 338 -9.28 -24.32 -43.81
CA GLN A 338 -9.53 -23.74 -42.50
C GLN A 338 -10.76 -22.84 -42.51
N ASP A 339 -10.87 -21.92 -43.46
CA ASP A 339 -11.98 -20.98 -43.60
C ASP A 339 -12.19 -20.61 -45.08
N LYS A 340 -13.35 -21.01 -45.63
CA LYS A 340 -13.77 -20.72 -47.00
C LYS A 340 -13.81 -19.23 -47.34
N GLU A 341 -14.03 -18.36 -46.35
CA GLU A 341 -14.04 -16.91 -46.53
C GLU A 341 -12.64 -16.36 -46.87
N SER A 342 -11.57 -17.14 -46.65
CA SER A 342 -10.22 -16.80 -47.10
C SER A 342 -10.09 -16.70 -48.62
N LEU A 343 -11.03 -17.24 -49.40
CA LEU A 343 -11.07 -17.15 -50.86
C LEU A 343 -10.94 -15.71 -51.37
N LYS A 344 -11.49 -14.74 -50.64
CA LYS A 344 -11.43 -13.33 -51.01
C LYS A 344 -9.99 -12.77 -51.03
N TYR A 345 -9.05 -13.42 -50.33
CA TYR A 345 -7.65 -13.03 -50.26
C TYR A 345 -6.73 -13.78 -51.23
N ILE A 346 -7.24 -14.79 -51.95
CA ILE A 346 -6.45 -15.53 -52.96
C ILE A 346 -6.27 -14.66 -54.21
N ARG A 347 -5.00 -14.34 -54.52
CA ARG A 347 -4.61 -13.54 -55.69
C ARG A 347 -4.80 -14.32 -56.99
N GLU A 348 -4.28 -15.55 -57.04
CA GLU A 348 -4.38 -16.44 -58.19
C GLU A 348 -5.27 -17.64 -57.86
N LYS A 349 -6.46 -17.68 -58.47
CA LYS A 349 -7.45 -18.73 -58.23
C LYS A 349 -7.23 -19.88 -59.20
N THR A 350 -6.55 -20.93 -58.75
CA THR A 350 -6.30 -22.13 -59.56
C THR A 350 -7.47 -23.10 -59.53
N GLN A 351 -7.47 -24.09 -60.43
CA GLN A 351 -8.51 -25.13 -60.48
C GLN A 351 -8.57 -25.92 -59.17
N GLU A 352 -7.42 -26.18 -58.54
CA GLU A 352 -7.31 -26.93 -57.30
C GLU A 352 -7.90 -26.16 -56.11
N VAL A 353 -7.73 -24.83 -56.07
CA VAL A 353 -8.40 -23.97 -55.06
C VAL A 353 -9.92 -24.08 -55.19
N PHE A 354 -10.45 -23.99 -56.41
CA PHE A 354 -11.89 -24.14 -56.65
C PHE A 354 -12.40 -25.56 -56.35
N ALA A 355 -11.61 -26.58 -56.68
CA ALA A 355 -11.93 -27.96 -56.37
C ALA A 355 -12.02 -28.18 -54.86
N GLU A 356 -11.10 -27.60 -54.07
CA GLU A 356 -11.15 -27.72 -52.61
C GLU A 356 -12.35 -26.97 -52.00
N LEU A 357 -12.64 -25.75 -52.49
CA LEU A 357 -13.81 -24.99 -52.08
C LEU A 357 -15.12 -25.75 -52.37
N ALA A 358 -15.23 -26.37 -53.55
CA ALA A 358 -16.40 -27.15 -53.93
C ALA A 358 -16.62 -28.33 -52.97
N LYS A 359 -15.57 -29.05 -52.57
CA LYS A 359 -15.65 -30.12 -51.57
C LYS A 359 -16.20 -29.62 -50.23
N GLN A 360 -15.73 -28.47 -49.75
CA GLN A 360 -16.25 -27.90 -48.49
C GLN A 360 -17.74 -27.54 -48.57
N ILE A 361 -18.17 -26.93 -49.68
CA ILE A 361 -19.58 -26.57 -49.89
C ILE A 361 -20.44 -27.84 -49.94
N GLU A 362 -19.97 -28.89 -50.62
CA GLU A 362 -20.67 -30.17 -50.69
C GLU A 362 -20.82 -30.82 -49.30
N ILE A 363 -19.76 -30.80 -48.48
CA ILE A 363 -19.80 -31.26 -47.09
C ILE A 363 -20.83 -30.45 -46.28
N GLU A 364 -20.84 -29.12 -46.42
CA GLU A 364 -21.78 -28.25 -45.69
C GLU A 364 -23.24 -28.52 -46.10
N LEU A 365 -23.50 -28.75 -47.39
CA LEU A 365 -24.83 -29.13 -47.89
C LEU A 365 -25.26 -30.49 -47.33
N CYS A 366 -24.36 -31.48 -47.31
CA CYS A 366 -24.62 -32.79 -46.70
C CYS A 366 -24.98 -32.67 -45.22
N ILE A 367 -24.21 -31.90 -44.44
CA ILE A 367 -24.50 -31.66 -43.02
C ILE A 367 -25.86 -30.99 -42.82
N LYS A 368 -26.17 -29.94 -43.61
CA LYS A 368 -27.48 -29.25 -43.55
C LYS A 368 -28.64 -30.20 -43.82
N ASN A 369 -28.50 -31.09 -44.81
CA ASN A 369 -29.51 -32.08 -45.11
C ASN A 369 -29.71 -33.06 -43.94
N ILE A 370 -28.62 -33.60 -43.37
CA ILE A 370 -28.69 -34.51 -42.21
C ILE A 370 -29.40 -33.84 -41.02
N LEU A 371 -29.03 -32.61 -40.68
CA LEU A 371 -29.65 -31.87 -39.56
C LEU A 371 -31.13 -31.58 -39.81
N LYS A 372 -31.52 -31.30 -41.05
CA LYS A 372 -32.93 -31.13 -41.42
C LYS A 372 -33.73 -32.41 -41.19
N TYR A 373 -33.17 -33.58 -41.52
CA TYR A 373 -33.82 -34.87 -41.24
C TYR A 373 -33.95 -35.16 -39.74
N ASN A 374 -32.93 -34.84 -38.93
CA ASN A 374 -32.97 -35.07 -37.48
C ASN A 374 -33.93 -34.15 -36.71
N ASN A 375 -34.26 -32.97 -37.25
CA ASN A 375 -35.27 -32.07 -36.65
C ASN A 375 -36.71 -32.37 -37.13
N LEU A 376 -36.87 -33.32 -38.06
CA LEU A 376 -38.17 -33.76 -38.59
C LEU A 376 -38.58 -35.15 -38.07
N ALA A 377 -37.71 -35.83 -37.31
CA ALA A 377 -37.97 -37.09 -36.63
C ALA A 377 -38.20 -36.83 -35.14
#